data_AF-A0AAJ5BE70-F1
#
_entry.id   AF-A0AAJ5BE70-F1
#
_cell.length_a   1.000
_cell.length_b   1.000
_cell.length_c   1.000
_cell.angle_alpha   90.00
_cell.angle_beta   90.00
_cell.angle_gamma   90.00
#
_symmetry.space_group_name_H-M   'P 1'
#
loop_
_entity.id
_entity.type
_entity.pdbx_description
1 polymer ?
#
loop_
_entity_poly.entity_id
_entity_poly.type
_entity_poly.pdbx_seq_one_letter_code
_entity_poly.pdbx_strand_id
1 'polypeptide(L)'
;MKAYFDIDALVESGLIRSELEYERALIADRKLHILAKENSKLKKLRMELRALIEGYEKEEWSDVDTLTEEKLRESDEAERIAEVERAFFEERKQLIRKKLKELDLTQENLGFVLGHKSKTHMSELMNGIKPFTLKDLIIINRVLQIDISVLIPRFLSKEDQVKVNKAVEVLNKPKIKLVTDELLFS
;
A
#
# COMPACT_ATOMS: atom_id res chain seq x y z
N MET A 1 -2.47 8.26 -10.28
CA MET A 1 -1.72 7.04 -9.93
C MET A 1 -1.71 6.92 -8.41
N LYS A 2 -2.65 6.18 -7.82
CA LYS A 2 -2.60 5.82 -6.38
C LYS A 2 -1.99 4.42 -6.31
N ALA A 3 -0.66 4.33 -6.41
CA ALA A 3 0.07 3.07 -6.20
C ALA A 3 0.13 2.67 -4.71
N TYR A 4 -0.78 3.22 -3.90
CA TYR A 4 -0.76 3.15 -2.45
C TYR A 4 -2.18 2.99 -1.93
N PHE A 5 -2.33 2.01 -1.04
CA PHE A 5 -3.57 1.81 -0.29
C PHE A 5 -3.68 2.82 0.83
N ASP A 6 -4.55 3.81 0.63
CA ASP A 6 -4.84 4.86 1.60
C ASP A 6 -6.01 4.43 2.48
N ILE A 7 -5.71 4.10 3.74
CA ILE A 7 -6.70 3.61 4.70
C ILE A 7 -7.75 4.68 4.99
N ASP A 8 -7.34 5.95 5.10
CA ASP A 8 -8.29 7.04 5.33
C ASP A 8 -9.25 7.14 4.13
N ALA A 9 -8.73 7.04 2.90
CA ALA A 9 -9.56 7.08 1.71
C ALA A 9 -10.50 5.87 1.58
N LEU A 10 -10.08 4.66 1.99
CA LEU A 10 -10.95 3.49 2.01
C LEU A 10 -12.09 3.69 3.01
N VAL A 11 -11.77 4.13 4.23
CA VAL A 11 -12.77 4.37 5.28
C VAL A 11 -13.74 5.49 4.86
N GLU A 12 -13.24 6.55 4.24
CA GLU A 12 -14.06 7.62 3.66
C GLU A 12 -14.99 7.12 2.54
N SER A 13 -14.55 6.13 1.74
CA SER A 13 -15.38 5.53 0.70
C SER A 13 -16.53 4.68 1.25
N GLY A 14 -16.41 4.22 2.50
CA GLY A 14 -17.43 3.48 3.23
C GLY A 14 -17.74 2.07 2.70
N LEU A 15 -16.94 1.55 1.75
CA LEU A 15 -17.18 0.23 1.14
C LEU A 15 -15.86 -0.39 0.66
N ILE A 16 -15.69 -1.69 0.90
CA ILE A 16 -14.66 -2.53 0.26
C ILE A 16 -15.27 -3.12 -1.01
N ARG A 17 -14.64 -2.88 -2.16
CA ARG A 17 -15.22 -3.17 -3.49
C ARG A 17 -14.61 -4.38 -4.19
N SER A 18 -13.53 -4.91 -3.65
CA SER A 18 -12.78 -6.00 -4.25
C SER A 18 -12.03 -6.79 -3.20
N GLU A 19 -11.72 -8.03 -3.53
CA GLU A 19 -10.93 -8.94 -2.70
C GLU A 19 -9.53 -8.36 -2.41
N LEU A 20 -8.95 -7.62 -3.36
CA LEU A 20 -7.68 -6.93 -3.13
C LEU A 20 -7.79 -5.79 -2.11
N GLU A 21 -8.88 -5.02 -2.10
CA GLU A 21 -9.12 -4.01 -1.07
C GLU A 21 -9.36 -4.65 0.30
N TYR A 22 -10.04 -5.80 0.33
CA TYR A 22 -10.26 -6.60 1.52
C TYR A 22 -8.93 -7.08 2.14
N GLU A 23 -8.06 -7.69 1.34
CA GLU A 23 -6.75 -8.17 1.81
C GLU A 23 -5.85 -7.03 2.31
N ARG A 24 -5.84 -5.92 1.59
CA ARG A 24 -5.14 -4.69 2.04
C ARG A 24 -5.72 -4.15 3.36
N ALA A 25 -7.05 -4.21 3.54
CA ALA A 25 -7.72 -3.81 4.77
C ALA A 25 -7.34 -4.72 5.95
N LEU A 26 -7.25 -6.05 5.75
CA LEU A 26 -6.77 -6.98 6.78
C LEU A 26 -5.33 -6.68 7.22
N ILE A 27 -4.44 -6.43 6.26
CA ILE A 27 -3.05 -6.00 6.56
C ILE A 27 -3.04 -4.69 7.36
N ALA A 28 -3.89 -3.73 6.97
CA ALA A 28 -4.03 -2.46 7.67
C ALA A 28 -4.58 -2.61 9.09
N ASP A 29 -5.59 -3.46 9.35
CA ASP A 29 -6.11 -3.71 10.71
C ASP A 29 -5.02 -4.24 11.64
N ARG A 30 -4.17 -5.16 11.14
CA ARG A 30 -3.03 -5.70 11.88
C ARG A 30 -2.02 -4.62 12.25
N LYS A 31 -1.69 -3.72 11.32
CA LYS A 31 -0.79 -2.57 11.59
C LYS A 31 -1.40 -1.60 12.59
N LEU A 32 -2.68 -1.26 12.40
CA LEU A 32 -3.41 -0.34 13.28
C LEU A 32 -3.57 -0.91 14.69
N HIS A 33 -3.68 -2.23 14.86
CA HIS A 33 -3.75 -2.85 16.18
C HIS A 33 -2.58 -2.44 17.09
N ILE A 34 -1.36 -2.39 16.52
CA ILE A 34 -0.16 -2.02 17.26
C ILE A 34 -0.13 -0.51 17.52
N LEU A 35 -0.44 0.30 16.50
CA LEU A 35 -0.32 1.76 16.55
C LEU A 35 -1.46 2.45 17.35
N ALA A 36 -2.64 1.82 17.41
CA ALA A 36 -3.83 2.38 18.07
C ALA A 36 -3.78 2.32 19.59
N LYS A 37 -2.83 1.58 20.18
CA LYS A 37 -2.69 1.47 21.65
C LYS A 37 -2.49 2.83 22.32
N GLU A 38 -1.83 3.76 21.63
CA GLU A 38 -1.43 5.06 22.17
C GLU A 38 -2.09 6.23 21.43
N ASN A 39 -2.93 5.97 20.42
CA ASN A 39 -3.50 7.00 19.56
C ASN A 39 -5.01 6.81 19.36
N SER A 40 -5.81 7.69 19.97
CA SER A 40 -7.27 7.66 19.92
C SER A 40 -7.84 7.84 18.50
N LYS A 41 -7.18 8.64 17.65
CA LYS A 41 -7.55 8.79 16.23
C LYS A 41 -7.41 7.47 15.49
N LEU A 42 -6.27 6.78 15.67
CA LEU A 42 -6.04 5.48 15.03
C LEU A 42 -6.95 4.38 15.59
N LYS A 43 -7.35 4.48 16.87
CA LYS A 43 -8.35 3.59 17.46
C LYS A 43 -9.71 3.73 16.77
N LYS A 44 -10.15 4.97 16.51
CA LYS A 44 -11.39 5.24 15.77
C LYS A 44 -11.29 4.72 14.33
N LEU A 45 -10.21 5.06 13.62
CA LEU A 45 -9.98 4.60 12.24
C LEU A 45 -10.02 3.07 12.14
N ARG A 46 -9.38 2.37 13.09
CA ARG A 46 -9.38 0.91 13.15
C ARG A 46 -10.78 0.32 13.36
N MET A 47 -11.59 0.95 14.21
CA MET A 47 -12.95 0.51 14.46
C MET A 47 -13.82 0.63 13.20
N GLU A 48 -13.69 1.76 12.48
CA GLU A 48 -14.39 1.98 11.21
C GLU A 48 -13.92 0.98 10.14
N LEU A 49 -12.61 0.74 10.02
CA LEU A 49 -12.05 -0.25 9.11
C LEU A 49 -12.58 -1.66 9.38
N ARG A 50 -12.69 -2.06 10.65
CA ARG A 50 -13.24 -3.37 11.04
C ARG A 50 -14.69 -3.54 10.64
N ALA A 51 -15.51 -2.50 10.80
CA ALA A 51 -16.90 -2.55 10.38
C ALA A 51 -17.02 -2.80 8.86
N LEU A 52 -16.10 -2.23 8.06
CA LEU A 52 -16.05 -2.48 6.61
C LEU A 52 -15.60 -3.91 6.28
N ILE A 53 -14.58 -4.41 6.97
CA ILE A 53 -14.08 -5.80 6.82
C ILE A 53 -15.21 -6.78 7.14
N GLU A 54 -15.85 -6.65 8.30
CA GLU A 54 -16.97 -7.50 8.72
C GLU A 54 -18.16 -7.44 7.74
N GLY A 55 -18.43 -6.25 7.18
CA GLY A 55 -19.45 -6.07 6.16
C GLY A 55 -19.15 -6.88 4.89
N TYR A 56 -17.91 -6.80 4.40
CA TYR A 56 -17.47 -7.54 3.22
C TYR A 56 -17.44 -9.05 3.45
N GLU A 57 -16.89 -9.51 4.57
CA GLU A 57 -16.89 -10.93 4.96
C GLU A 57 -18.31 -11.52 4.97
N LYS A 58 -19.27 -10.76 5.51
CA LYS A 58 -20.65 -11.21 5.56
C LYS A 58 -21.31 -11.28 4.18
N GLU A 59 -21.00 -10.33 3.30
CA GLU A 59 -21.58 -10.28 1.94
C GLU A 59 -20.97 -11.36 1.03
N GLU A 60 -19.65 -11.54 1.09
CA GLU A 60 -18.92 -12.33 0.10
C GLU A 60 -18.53 -13.73 0.60
N TRP A 61 -18.34 -13.92 1.90
CA TRP A 61 -17.72 -15.14 2.46
C TRP A 61 -18.61 -15.91 3.44
N SER A 62 -19.85 -15.47 3.68
CA SER A 62 -20.74 -16.09 4.68
C SER A 62 -21.42 -17.38 4.23
N ASP A 63 -21.63 -17.55 2.92
CA ASP A 63 -22.33 -18.70 2.35
C ASP A 63 -21.36 -19.63 1.59
N VAL A 64 -20.94 -20.69 2.27
CA VAL A 64 -19.99 -21.69 1.75
C VAL A 64 -20.50 -22.37 0.48
N ASP A 65 -21.82 -22.52 0.33
CA ASP A 65 -22.42 -23.20 -0.82
C ASP A 65 -22.32 -22.35 -2.11
N THR A 66 -22.04 -21.05 -1.98
CA THR A 66 -21.85 -20.13 -3.11
C THR A 66 -20.40 -19.92 -3.52
N LEU A 67 -19.45 -20.47 -2.76
CA LEU A 67 -18.02 -20.31 -3.03
C LEU A 67 -17.59 -21.16 -4.23
N THR A 68 -17.11 -20.49 -5.27
CA THR A 68 -16.57 -21.14 -6.46
C THR A 68 -15.05 -21.22 -6.40
N GLU A 69 -14.48 -22.19 -7.11
CA GLU A 69 -13.03 -22.28 -7.33
C GLU A 69 -12.45 -21.00 -7.94
N GLU A 70 -13.21 -20.30 -8.79
CA GLU A 70 -12.78 -19.02 -9.36
C GLU A 70 -12.63 -17.93 -8.28
N LYS A 71 -13.57 -17.88 -7.33
CA LYS A 71 -13.52 -16.93 -6.20
C LYS A 71 -12.35 -17.22 -5.26
N LEU A 72 -12.09 -18.51 -4.98
CA LEU A 72 -10.91 -18.91 -4.20
C LEU A 72 -9.62 -18.46 -4.87
N ARG A 73 -9.50 -18.67 -6.19
CA ARG A 73 -8.33 -18.21 -6.96
C ARG A 73 -8.19 -16.69 -7.00
N GLU A 74 -9.29 -15.95 -7.02
CA GLU A 74 -9.26 -14.48 -6.90
C GLU A 74 -8.72 -14.04 -5.54
N SER A 75 -9.15 -14.71 -4.46
CA SER A 75 -8.67 -14.48 -3.10
C SER A 75 -7.18 -14.80 -2.95
N ASP A 76 -6.72 -15.95 -3.41
CA ASP A 76 -5.30 -16.32 -3.38
C ASP A 76 -4.41 -15.32 -4.14
N GLU A 77 -4.91 -14.79 -5.26
CA GLU A 77 -4.21 -13.75 -6.04
C GLU A 77 -4.19 -12.43 -5.28
N ALA A 78 -5.33 -12.00 -4.72
CA ALA A 78 -5.44 -10.78 -3.94
C ALA A 78 -4.51 -10.80 -2.70
N GLU A 79 -4.47 -11.91 -1.97
CA GLU A 79 -3.60 -12.09 -0.81
C GLU A 79 -2.14 -11.95 -1.21
N ARG A 80 -1.72 -12.67 -2.27
CA ARG A 80 -0.35 -12.60 -2.80
C ARG A 80 0.04 -11.17 -3.17
N ILE A 81 -0.81 -10.44 -3.88
CA ILE A 81 -0.53 -9.05 -4.26
C ILE A 81 -0.37 -8.18 -3.01
N ALA A 82 -1.33 -8.24 -2.10
CA ALA A 82 -1.33 -7.45 -0.88
C ALA A 82 -0.09 -7.74 -0.03
N GLU A 83 0.36 -9.00 -0.02
CA GLU A 83 1.57 -9.43 0.67
C GLU A 83 2.85 -8.86 0.05
N VAL A 84 2.99 -8.88 -1.27
CA VAL A 84 4.17 -8.28 -1.92
C VAL A 84 4.20 -6.77 -1.70
N GLU A 85 3.05 -6.10 -1.75
CA GLU A 85 2.95 -4.67 -1.41
C GLU A 85 3.40 -4.43 0.04
N ARG A 86 2.93 -5.25 0.98
CA ARG A 86 3.31 -5.16 2.38
C ARG A 86 4.82 -5.36 2.58
N ALA A 87 5.41 -6.35 1.92
CA ALA A 87 6.84 -6.64 1.98
C ALA A 87 7.65 -5.45 1.45
N PHE A 88 7.30 -4.93 0.27
CA PHE A 88 7.92 -3.75 -0.32
C PHE A 88 7.93 -2.55 0.65
N PHE A 89 6.79 -2.27 1.30
CA PHE A 89 6.70 -1.15 2.23
C PHE A 89 7.51 -1.34 3.50
N GLU A 90 7.59 -2.58 4.01
CA GLU A 90 8.43 -2.88 5.16
C GLU A 90 9.92 -2.76 4.80
N GLU A 91 10.35 -3.28 3.64
CA GLU A 91 11.72 -3.13 3.14
C GLU A 91 12.12 -1.65 3.01
N ARG A 92 11.27 -0.85 2.37
CA ARG A 92 11.48 0.61 2.23
C ARG A 92 11.64 1.28 3.60
N LYS A 93 10.76 0.96 4.55
CA LYS A 93 10.81 1.51 5.92
C LYS A 93 12.11 1.13 6.62
N GLN A 94 12.54 -0.13 6.51
CA GLN A 94 13.78 -0.60 7.12
C GLN A 94 15.01 0.06 6.48
N LEU A 95 15.02 0.25 5.16
CA LEU A 95 16.11 0.93 4.47
C LEU A 95 16.23 2.40 4.89
N ILE A 96 15.10 3.12 4.96
CA ILE A 96 15.06 4.50 5.47
C ILE A 96 15.60 4.54 6.91
N ARG A 97 15.13 3.66 7.80
CA ARG A 97 15.59 3.58 9.19
C ARG A 97 17.08 3.30 9.30
N LYS A 98 17.59 2.36 8.51
CA LYS A 98 19.02 2.02 8.46
C LYS A 98 19.84 3.24 8.07
N LYS A 99 19.45 3.94 7.01
CA LYS A 99 20.15 5.13 6.52
C LYS A 99 20.09 6.31 7.48
N LEU A 100 18.97 6.50 8.17
CA LEU A 100 18.88 7.49 9.24
C LEU A 100 19.86 7.18 10.36
N LYS A 101 19.95 5.91 10.80
CA LYS A 101 20.90 5.48 11.82
C LYS A 101 22.37 5.67 11.39
N GLU A 102 22.70 5.38 10.13
CA GLU A 102 24.05 5.60 9.57
C GLU A 102 24.46 7.09 9.60
N LEU A 103 23.49 8.01 9.53
CA LEU A 103 23.70 9.45 9.52
C LEU A 103 23.46 10.11 10.90
N ASP A 104 23.26 9.32 11.95
CA ASP A 104 22.87 9.78 13.29
C ASP A 104 21.63 10.71 13.28
N LEU A 105 20.67 10.41 12.39
CA LEU A 105 19.41 11.13 12.26
C LEU A 105 18.27 10.35 12.90
N THR A 106 17.34 11.10 13.52
CA THR A 106 16.08 10.54 14.00
C THR A 106 14.98 10.65 12.95
N GLN A 107 13.89 9.92 13.15
CA GLN A 107 12.68 10.06 12.34
C GLN A 107 12.07 11.48 12.44
N GLU A 108 12.26 12.16 13.58
CA GLU A 108 11.85 13.56 13.76
C GLU A 108 12.69 14.50 12.88
N ASN A 109 14.01 14.29 12.78
CA ASN A 109 14.85 15.05 11.87
C ASN A 109 14.43 14.85 10.42
N LEU A 110 14.13 13.61 10.01
CA LEU A 110 13.60 13.36 8.68
C LEU A 110 12.28 14.09 8.45
N GLY A 111 11.35 14.02 9.42
CA GLY A 111 10.09 14.77 9.35
C GLY A 111 10.31 16.27 9.13
N PHE A 112 11.24 16.87 9.87
CA PHE A 112 11.63 18.28 9.71
C PHE A 112 12.16 18.59 8.31
N VAL A 113 13.05 17.75 7.77
CA VAL A 113 13.62 17.89 6.42
C VAL A 113 12.53 17.80 5.33
N LEU A 114 11.53 16.93 5.53
CA LEU A 114 10.40 16.79 4.63
C LEU A 114 9.37 17.94 4.76
N GLY A 115 9.49 18.79 5.78
CA GLY A 115 8.54 19.85 6.09
C GLY A 115 7.32 19.37 6.90
N HIS A 116 7.37 18.16 7.45
CA HIS A 116 6.34 17.60 8.31
C HIS A 116 6.59 18.01 9.77
N LYS A 117 5.65 18.78 10.34
CA LYS A 117 5.77 19.31 11.71
C LYS A 117 5.33 18.32 12.80
N SER A 118 4.63 17.25 12.43
CA SER A 118 3.99 16.32 13.36
C SER A 118 4.71 14.99 13.43
N LYS A 119 5.18 14.61 14.63
CA LYS A 119 5.73 13.28 14.92
C LYS A 119 4.72 12.18 14.58
N THR A 120 3.45 12.42 14.88
CA THR A 120 2.35 11.49 14.57
C THR A 120 2.23 11.29 13.07
N HIS A 121 2.22 12.38 12.29
CA HIS A 121 2.13 12.28 10.83
C HIS A 121 3.33 11.55 10.23
N MET A 122 4.54 11.84 10.71
CA MET A 122 5.74 11.12 10.26
C MET A 122 5.68 9.63 10.64
N SER A 123 5.10 9.28 11.78
CA SER A 123 4.86 7.88 12.17
C SER A 123 3.83 7.20 11.25
N GLU A 124 2.74 7.89 10.90
CA GLU A 124 1.75 7.41 9.93
C GLU A 124 2.40 7.14 8.56
N LEU A 125 3.29 8.02 8.09
CA LEU A 125 4.03 7.87 6.83
C LEU A 125 5.00 6.67 6.87
N MET A 126 5.85 6.59 7.90
CA MET A 126 6.83 5.51 8.04
C MET A 126 6.20 4.13 8.17
N ASN A 127 5.01 4.04 8.76
CA ASN A 127 4.31 2.76 8.93
C ASN A 127 3.37 2.42 7.76
N GLY A 128 3.26 3.29 6.76
CA GLY A 128 2.34 3.08 5.64
C GLY A 128 0.88 3.06 6.09
N ILE A 129 0.52 3.96 7.02
CA ILE A 129 -0.88 4.37 7.23
C ILE A 129 -1.24 5.46 6.21
N LYS A 130 -0.33 6.44 6.03
CA LYS A 130 -0.42 7.44 4.96
C LYS A 130 0.72 7.27 3.94
N PRO A 131 0.48 7.57 2.65
CA PRO A 131 1.52 7.51 1.63
C PRO A 131 2.51 8.65 1.80
N PHE A 132 3.79 8.36 1.57
CA PHE A 132 4.72 9.41 1.16
C PHE A 132 4.29 10.02 -0.17
N THR A 133 4.34 11.34 -0.26
CA THR A 133 4.18 12.02 -1.55
C THR A 133 5.41 11.79 -2.43
N LEU A 134 5.28 11.99 -3.74
CA LEU A 134 6.44 11.95 -4.64
C LEU A 134 7.53 12.94 -4.21
N LYS A 135 7.14 14.14 -3.75
CA LYS A 135 8.06 15.13 -3.21
C LYS A 135 8.83 14.57 -2.01
N ASP A 136 8.15 13.90 -1.09
CA ASP A 136 8.81 13.27 0.07
C ASP A 136 9.83 12.24 -0.39
N LEU A 137 9.46 11.35 -1.32
CA LEU A 137 10.35 10.30 -1.83
C LEU A 137 11.57 10.87 -2.56
N ILE A 138 11.40 11.95 -3.33
CA ILE A 138 12.52 12.66 -3.97
C ILE A 138 13.46 13.25 -2.92
N ILE A 139 12.94 13.89 -1.87
CA ILE A 139 13.78 14.44 -0.80
C ILE A 139 14.50 13.32 -0.06
N ILE A 140 13.84 12.21 0.26
CA ILE A 140 14.46 11.02 0.88
C ILE A 140 15.59 10.50 0.00
N ASN A 141 15.37 10.35 -1.31
CA ASN A 141 16.39 9.95 -2.27
C ASN A 141 17.61 10.88 -2.21
N ARG A 142 17.39 12.21 -2.23
CA ARG A 142 18.49 13.19 -2.26
C ARG A 142 19.25 13.30 -0.94
N VAL A 143 18.54 13.22 0.18
CA VAL A 143 19.12 13.44 1.52
C VAL A 143 19.76 12.16 2.05
N LEU A 144 19.11 11.01 1.88
CA LEU A 144 19.60 9.72 2.38
C LEU A 144 20.41 8.94 1.35
N GLN A 145 20.52 9.45 0.11
CA GLN A 145 21.21 8.79 -1.01
C GLN A 145 20.73 7.35 -1.25
N ILE A 146 19.44 7.12 -1.07
CA ILE A 146 18.78 5.85 -1.37
C ILE A 146 18.31 5.85 -2.81
N ASP A 147 18.54 4.77 -3.56
CA ASP A 147 18.03 4.66 -4.93
C ASP A 147 16.51 4.90 -4.98
N ILE A 148 16.05 5.70 -5.95
CA ILE A 148 14.62 5.97 -6.09
C ILE A 148 13.84 4.69 -6.43
N SER A 149 14.45 3.73 -7.12
CA SER A 149 13.83 2.48 -7.55
C SER A 149 13.40 1.57 -6.39
N VAL A 150 14.00 1.75 -5.20
CA VAL A 150 13.64 1.01 -3.98
C VAL A 150 12.68 1.81 -3.09
N LEU A 151 12.45 3.10 -3.39
CA LEU A 151 11.52 3.97 -2.67
C LEU A 151 10.12 3.98 -3.31
N ILE A 152 10.05 3.81 -4.62
CA ILE A 152 8.81 3.78 -5.39
C ILE A 152 8.40 2.34 -5.73
N PRO A 153 7.10 2.00 -5.63
CA PRO A 153 6.57 0.79 -6.24
C PRO A 153 6.89 0.78 -7.74
N ARG A 154 7.48 -0.31 -8.22
CA ARG A 154 7.73 -0.53 -9.66
C ARG A 154 6.66 -1.40 -10.33
N PHE A 155 5.63 -1.76 -9.59
CA PHE A 155 4.51 -2.53 -10.09
C PHE A 155 3.31 -1.63 -10.43
N LEU A 156 2.51 -2.08 -11.40
CA LEU A 156 1.26 -1.45 -11.80
C LEU A 156 0.06 -2.17 -11.19
N SER A 157 -1.03 -1.45 -10.93
CA SER A 157 -2.31 -2.07 -10.58
C SER A 157 -2.82 -2.93 -11.73
N LYS A 158 -3.60 -3.99 -11.45
CA LYS A 158 -4.21 -4.84 -12.48
C LYS A 158 -5.05 -4.01 -13.47
N GLU A 159 -5.79 -3.02 -12.96
CA GLU A 159 -6.57 -2.11 -13.78
C GLU A 159 -5.68 -1.28 -14.72
N ASP A 160 -4.59 -0.71 -14.21
CA ASP A 160 -3.66 0.07 -15.02
C ASP A 160 -2.92 -0.81 -16.05
N GLN A 161 -2.55 -2.04 -15.69
CA GLN A 161 -1.96 -3.00 -16.64
C GLN A 161 -2.91 -3.29 -17.80
N VAL A 162 -4.19 -3.58 -17.51
CA VAL A 162 -5.18 -3.84 -18.56
C VAL A 162 -5.34 -2.61 -19.46
N LYS A 163 -5.41 -1.41 -18.88
CA LYS A 163 -5.50 -0.16 -19.66
C LYS A 163 -4.28 0.07 -20.54
N VAL A 164 -3.08 -0.10 -19.99
CA VAL A 164 -1.83 0.11 -20.72
C VAL A 164 -1.64 -0.96 -21.80
N ASN A 165 -1.91 -2.24 -21.51
CA ASN A 165 -1.85 -3.32 -22.50
C ASN A 165 -2.79 -3.07 -23.67
N LYS A 166 -4.06 -2.70 -23.41
CA LYS A 166 -5.01 -2.32 -24.46
C LYS A 166 -4.49 -1.14 -25.30
N ALA A 167 -3.92 -0.13 -24.67
CA ALA A 167 -3.35 1.02 -25.39
C ALA A 167 -2.14 0.63 -26.25
N VAL A 168 -1.26 -0.24 -25.75
CA VAL A 168 -0.09 -0.75 -26.48
C VAL A 168 -0.51 -1.60 -27.69
N GLU A 169 -1.53 -2.45 -27.52
CA GLU A 169 -2.12 -3.24 -28.61
C GLU A 169 -2.66 -2.33 -29.72
N VAL A 170 -3.39 -1.27 -29.36
CA VAL A 170 -3.91 -0.27 -30.31
C VAL A 170 -2.79 0.46 -31.06
N LEU A 171 -1.68 0.78 -30.38
CA LEU A 171 -0.53 1.43 -31.02
C LEU A 171 0.17 0.53 -32.05
N ASN A 172 0.05 -0.80 -31.91
CA ASN A 172 0.60 -1.81 -32.81
C ASN A 172 2.08 -1.56 -33.18
N LYS A 173 2.89 -1.17 -32.20
CA LYS A 173 4.34 -0.95 -32.36
C LYS A 173 5.11 -2.08 -31.68
N PRO A 174 5.85 -2.93 -32.43
CA PRO A 174 6.47 -4.14 -31.87
C PRO A 174 7.57 -3.87 -30.83
N LYS A 175 8.12 -2.64 -30.79
CA LYS A 175 9.13 -2.20 -29.81
C LYS A 175 8.53 -1.70 -28.49
N ILE A 176 7.22 -1.49 -28.42
CA ILE A 176 6.54 -1.00 -27.23
C ILE A 176 5.78 -2.18 -26.65
N LYS A 177 6.22 -2.67 -25.49
CA LYS A 177 5.56 -3.74 -24.74
C LYS A 177 5.72 -3.45 -23.25
N LEU A 178 4.73 -3.82 -22.47
CA LEU A 178 4.90 -3.91 -21.03
C LEU A 178 5.86 -5.07 -20.74
N VAL A 179 6.96 -4.79 -20.04
CA VAL A 179 7.92 -5.81 -19.62
C VAL A 179 7.33 -6.54 -18.43
N THR A 180 7.20 -7.86 -18.54
CA THR A 180 6.52 -8.71 -17.56
C THR A 180 7.23 -8.76 -16.21
N ASP A 181 8.55 -8.52 -16.17
CA ASP A 181 9.37 -8.58 -14.94
C ASP A 181 9.08 -7.44 -13.94
N GLU A 182 8.33 -6.41 -14.34
CA GLU A 182 7.84 -5.35 -13.45
C GLU A 182 6.39 -5.58 -12.99
N LEU A 183 5.82 -6.73 -13.33
CA LEU A 183 4.51 -7.17 -12.88
C LEU A 183 4.67 -8.04 -11.64
N LEU A 184 3.90 -7.78 -10.58
CA LEU A 184 3.71 -8.75 -9.48
C LEU A 184 3.01 -10.05 -9.94
N PHE A 185 2.75 -10.16 -11.24
CA PHE A 185 1.75 -10.98 -11.88
C PHE A 185 2.43 -11.81 -12.98
N SER A 186 3.16 -12.85 -12.58
CA SER A 186 3.69 -13.88 -13.50
C SER A 186 3.25 -15.25 -13.02
#